data_AF-A0A368H9Y6-F1
#
_entry.id   AF-A0A368H9Y6-F1
#
_cell.length_a   1.000
_cell.length_b   1.000
_cell.length_c   1.000
_cell.angle_alpha   90.00
_cell.angle_beta   90.00
_cell.angle_gamma   90.00
#
_symmetry.space_group_name_H-M   'P 1'
#
loop_
_entity.id
_entity.type
_entity.pdbx_description
1 polymer ?
#
loop_
_entity_poly.entity_id
_entity_poly.type
_entity_poly.pdbx_seq_one_letter_code
_entity_poly.pdbx_strand_id
1 'polypeptide(L)'
;MQWNDNQEKRREVSGFHNWVRFYLLERDPAEKLNYLGFIEERGNVMVSLRFKWQRLLKRVGSFLVGTSPEFEMALYTLCFLARRGREQCPVEIDGCSVIITSYDMVQDGEVYIGTVYPKPGKVTNTCSNFYGHGV
;
A
#
# COMPACT_ATOMS: atom_id res chain seq x y z
N MET A 1 12.12 4.48 -25.57
CA MET A 1 11.59 3.29 -24.87
C MET A 1 10.45 3.77 -24.00
N GLN A 2 9.21 3.55 -24.45
CA GLN A 2 8.00 4.08 -23.80
C GLN A 2 7.51 2.98 -22.85
N TRP A 3 7.63 3.20 -21.54
CA TRP A 3 7.04 2.31 -20.55
C TRP A 3 5.52 2.51 -20.62
N ASN A 4 4.79 1.46 -21.01
CA ASN A 4 3.34 1.42 -20.85
C ASN A 4 3.05 1.21 -19.36
N ASP A 5 2.83 2.30 -18.63
CA ASP A 5 2.58 2.24 -17.19
C ASP A 5 1.24 1.55 -16.89
N ASN A 6 1.30 0.34 -16.34
CA ASN A 6 0.18 -0.38 -15.71
C ASN A 6 -0.40 0.37 -14.47
N GLN A 7 0.02 1.60 -14.20
CA GLN A 7 -0.38 2.43 -13.06
C GLN A 7 -1.36 3.56 -13.41
N GLU A 8 -1.83 3.63 -14.65
CA GLU A 8 -2.95 4.50 -15.03
C GLU A 8 -4.20 3.66 -15.32
N LYS A 9 -5.29 3.93 -14.59
CA LYS A 9 -6.60 3.35 -14.89
C LYS A 9 -7.67 4.42 -14.75
N ARG A 10 -8.45 4.63 -15.82
CA ARG A 10 -9.55 5.63 -15.85
C ARG A 10 -9.11 7.05 -15.46
N ARG A 11 -7.91 7.49 -15.90
CA ARG A 11 -7.32 8.81 -15.56
C ARG A 11 -7.07 9.03 -14.06
N GLU A 12 -6.94 7.94 -13.30
CA GLU A 12 -6.50 7.94 -11.92
C GLU A 12 -5.27 7.02 -11.77
N VAL A 13 -4.47 7.26 -10.74
CA VAL A 13 -3.33 6.39 -10.41
C VAL A 13 -3.84 5.07 -9.82
N SER A 14 -3.67 3.97 -10.56
CA SER A 14 -3.92 2.61 -10.10
C SER A 14 -2.67 1.94 -9.53
N GLY A 15 -2.82 1.07 -8.53
CA GLY A 15 -1.67 0.52 -7.82
C GLY A 15 -0.97 1.58 -6.98
N PHE A 16 0.37 1.61 -6.97
CA PHE A 16 1.16 2.55 -6.17
C PHE A 16 0.92 2.43 -4.66
N HIS A 17 1.45 1.35 -4.07
CA HIS A 17 1.26 0.97 -2.67
C HIS A 17 2.58 0.60 -1.97
N ASN A 18 3.69 1.24 -2.34
CA ASN A 18 4.99 0.99 -1.73
C ASN A 18 5.63 2.32 -1.30
N TRP A 19 6.06 2.41 -0.04
CA TRP A 19 6.56 3.66 0.53
C TRP A 19 7.95 4.03 -0.02
N VAL A 20 8.81 3.06 -0.33
CA VAL A 20 10.11 3.33 -0.96
C VAL A 20 9.90 3.98 -2.32
N ARG A 21 8.99 3.43 -3.15
CA ARG A 21 8.61 4.05 -4.43
C ARG A 21 8.02 5.44 -4.24
N PHE A 22 7.17 5.64 -3.24
CA PHE A 22 6.60 6.96 -2.92
C PHE A 22 7.71 7.97 -2.62
N TYR A 23 8.61 7.64 -1.68
CA TYR A 23 9.74 8.47 -1.30
C TYR A 23 10.66 8.81 -2.48
N LEU A 24 10.99 7.81 -3.31
CA LEU A 24 11.85 8.01 -4.48
C LEU A 24 11.23 8.94 -5.54
N LEU A 25 9.90 8.93 -5.68
CA LEU A 25 9.19 9.82 -6.60
C LEU A 25 8.94 11.21 -5.98
N GLU A 26 8.78 11.30 -4.67
CA GLU A 26 8.62 12.57 -3.97
C GLU A 26 9.93 13.38 -3.96
N ARG A 27 11.07 12.71 -3.76
CA ARG A 27 12.38 13.38 -3.68
C ARG A 27 12.87 13.95 -5.01
N ASP A 28 12.32 13.52 -6.14
CA ASP A 28 12.68 13.99 -7.47
C ASP A 28 11.59 14.91 -8.04
N PRO A 29 11.82 16.24 -8.12
CA PRO A 29 10.85 17.18 -8.67
C PRO A 29 10.42 16.87 -10.12
N ALA A 30 11.26 16.17 -10.90
CA ALA A 30 10.93 15.78 -12.27
C ALA A 30 9.77 14.77 -12.34
N GLU A 31 9.58 13.99 -11.29
CA GLU A 31 8.54 12.96 -11.17
C GLU A 31 7.17 13.53 -10.82
N LYS A 32 7.11 14.80 -10.38
CA LYS A 32 5.87 15.55 -10.13
C LYS A 32 4.91 14.79 -9.20
N LEU A 33 5.44 14.14 -8.18
CA LEU A 33 4.62 13.63 -7.09
C LEU A 33 4.26 14.80 -6.17
N ASN A 34 2.98 14.92 -5.84
CA ASN A 34 2.45 15.97 -4.99
C ASN A 34 1.57 15.34 -3.91
N TYR A 35 2.09 15.29 -2.70
CA TYR A 35 1.36 14.87 -1.50
C TYR A 35 0.25 15.88 -1.16
N LEU A 36 -0.98 15.39 -0.99
CA LEU A 36 -2.16 16.24 -0.75
C LEU A 36 -2.75 16.07 0.66
N GLY A 37 -2.15 15.25 1.52
CA GLY A 37 -2.61 15.01 2.89
C GLY A 37 -2.86 13.54 3.23
N PHE A 38 -2.79 13.24 4.53
CA PHE A 38 -3.11 11.92 5.07
C PHE A 38 -4.62 11.78 5.26
N ILE A 39 -5.09 10.54 5.24
CA ILE A 39 -6.49 10.17 5.43
C ILE A 39 -6.62 9.36 6.71
N GLU A 40 -5.76 8.35 6.87
CA GLU A 40 -5.84 7.41 7.99
C GLU A 40 -4.46 6.78 8.25
N GLU A 41 -4.14 6.52 9.52
CA GLU A 41 -2.91 5.88 9.95
C GLU A 41 -3.16 4.73 10.94
N ARG A 42 -2.19 3.82 11.06
CA ARG A 42 -2.15 2.77 12.09
C ARG A 42 -0.77 2.78 12.72
N GLY A 43 -0.64 3.56 13.80
CA GLY A 43 0.66 3.85 14.42
C GLY A 43 1.67 4.30 13.37
N ASN A 44 2.92 3.88 13.53
CA ASN A 44 3.98 4.13 12.55
C ASN A 44 4.12 3.03 11.50
N VAL A 45 3.17 2.10 11.44
CA VAL A 45 3.24 0.90 10.59
C VAL A 45 2.68 1.16 9.19
N MET A 46 1.63 1.94 9.10
CA MET A 46 0.86 2.07 7.88
C MET A 46 0.20 3.44 7.77
N VAL A 47 0.14 3.97 6.54
CA VAL A 47 -0.59 5.19 6.24
C VAL A 47 -1.45 5.06 4.98
N SER A 48 -2.55 5.79 4.95
CA SER A 48 -3.39 6.04 3.78
C SER A 48 -3.34 7.52 3.44
N LEU A 49 -2.95 7.86 2.21
CA LEU A 49 -2.74 9.23 1.75
C LEU A 49 -3.58 9.54 0.52
N ARG A 50 -3.75 10.84 0.25
CA ARG A 50 -4.17 11.38 -1.04
C ARG A 50 -2.97 12.05 -1.69
N PHE A 51 -2.74 11.79 -2.97
CA PHE A 51 -1.65 12.42 -3.71
C PHE A 51 -1.95 12.52 -5.21
N LYS A 52 -1.20 13.36 -5.91
CA LYS A 52 -1.10 13.33 -7.37
C LYS A 52 0.26 12.78 -7.76
N TRP A 53 0.29 12.02 -8.85
CA TRP A 53 1.54 11.69 -9.54
C TRP A 53 1.37 12.11 -10.99
N GLN A 54 2.32 12.90 -11.49
CA GLN A 54 2.19 13.61 -12.76
C GLN A 54 0.94 14.50 -12.76
N ARG A 55 -0.09 14.14 -13.53
CA ARG A 55 -1.37 14.87 -13.62
C ARG A 55 -2.54 14.09 -13.02
N LEU A 56 -2.30 12.86 -12.58
CA LEU A 56 -3.34 11.92 -12.18
C LEU A 56 -3.53 11.98 -10.67
N LEU A 57 -4.79 12.01 -10.23
CA LEU A 57 -5.14 11.97 -8.82
C LEU A 57 -5.21 10.52 -8.36
N LYS A 58 -4.60 10.22 -7.20
CA LYS A 58 -4.92 9.07 -6.38
C LYS A 58 -5.74 9.52 -5.19
N ARG A 59 -7.03 9.15 -5.16
CA ARG A 59 -7.95 9.59 -4.09
C ARG A 59 -7.57 9.02 -2.73
N VAL A 60 -7.16 7.75 -2.73
CA VAL A 60 -6.70 6.98 -1.58
C VAL A 60 -5.61 6.02 -2.06
N GLY A 61 -4.42 6.09 -1.47
CA GLY A 61 -3.34 5.13 -1.62
C GLY A 61 -2.79 4.79 -0.26
N SER A 62 -2.67 3.50 0.01
CA SER A 62 -2.28 3.01 1.33
C SER A 62 -1.08 2.08 1.22
N PHE A 63 -0.13 2.20 2.12
CA PHE A 63 1.09 1.41 2.13
C PHE A 63 1.65 1.28 3.55
N LEU A 64 2.43 0.23 3.77
CA LEU A 64 3.25 0.09 4.98
C LEU A 64 4.38 1.12 4.91
N VAL A 65 4.84 1.61 6.06
CA VAL A 65 5.88 2.63 6.17
C VAL A 65 7.02 2.08 7.02
N GLY A 66 8.27 2.35 6.61
CA GLY A 66 9.47 1.90 7.34
C GLY A 66 9.78 0.41 7.21
N THR A 67 8.93 -0.36 6.52
CA THR A 67 9.15 -1.78 6.23
C THR A 67 10.19 -1.99 5.15
N SER A 68 10.89 -3.12 5.17
CA SER A 68 11.79 -3.49 4.08
C SER A 68 11.03 -4.09 2.89
N PRO A 69 11.54 -3.96 1.66
CA PRO A 69 10.93 -4.59 0.49
C PRO A 69 10.74 -6.11 0.63
N GLU A 70 11.69 -6.80 1.27
CA GLU A 70 11.61 -8.24 1.51
C GLU A 70 10.52 -8.62 2.51
N PHE A 71 10.26 -7.79 3.54
CA PHE A 71 9.15 -8.00 4.46
C PHE A 71 7.81 -7.92 3.72
N GLU A 72 7.60 -6.86 2.93
CA GLU A 72 6.39 -6.67 2.14
C GLU A 72 6.19 -7.81 1.14
N MET A 73 7.26 -8.20 0.44
CA MET A 73 7.20 -9.30 -0.54
C MET A 73 6.80 -10.62 0.12
N ALA A 74 7.43 -10.99 1.24
CA ALA A 74 7.10 -12.21 1.98
C ALA A 74 5.65 -12.20 2.48
N LEU A 75 5.23 -11.10 3.12
CA LEU A 75 3.87 -10.95 3.65
C LEU A 75 2.81 -11.02 2.55
N TYR A 76 3.02 -10.31 1.44
CA TYR A 76 2.07 -10.28 0.32
C TYR A 76 1.97 -11.64 -0.38
N THR A 77 3.09 -12.36 -0.55
CA THR A 77 3.07 -13.73 -1.08
C THR A 77 2.30 -14.68 -0.17
N LEU A 78 2.55 -14.64 1.15
CA LEU A 78 1.84 -15.49 2.11
C LEU A 78 0.32 -15.22 2.08
N CYS A 79 -0.08 -13.95 2.14
CA CYS A 79 -1.49 -13.57 2.09
C CYS A 79 -2.16 -13.95 0.77
N PHE A 80 -1.47 -13.81 -0.37
CA PHE A 80 -1.99 -14.23 -1.66
C PHE A 80 -2.22 -15.75 -1.71
N LEU A 81 -1.26 -16.55 -1.23
CA LEU A 81 -1.39 -18.01 -1.24
C LEU A 81 -2.48 -18.49 -0.27
N ALA A 82 -2.60 -17.87 0.90
CA ALA A 82 -3.55 -18.27 1.94
C ALA A 82 -4.98 -17.74 1.73
N ARG A 83 -5.15 -16.56 1.12
CA ARG A 83 -6.41 -15.79 1.04
C ARG A 83 -6.55 -15.08 -0.32
N ARG A 84 -6.49 -15.84 -1.41
CA ARG A 84 -6.62 -15.29 -2.78
C ARG A 84 -8.04 -14.78 -3.09
N GLY A 85 -8.22 -14.09 -4.21
CA GLY A 85 -9.55 -13.82 -4.77
C GLY A 85 -10.39 -12.79 -4.00
N ARG A 86 -9.74 -11.77 -3.41
CA ARG A 86 -10.36 -10.68 -2.60
C ARG A 86 -10.73 -11.07 -1.16
N GLU A 87 -10.36 -12.25 -0.70
CA GLU A 87 -10.45 -12.55 0.72
C GLU A 87 -9.51 -11.62 1.52
N GLN A 88 -10.00 -11.15 2.66
CA GLN A 88 -9.19 -10.33 3.56
C GLN A 88 -8.16 -11.23 4.26
N CYS A 89 -6.89 -10.80 4.24
CA CYS A 89 -5.83 -11.40 5.05
C CYS A 89 -5.52 -10.45 6.22
N PRO A 90 -6.23 -10.57 7.36
CA PRO A 90 -5.94 -9.77 8.53
C PRO A 90 -4.62 -10.21 9.16
N VAL A 91 -3.77 -9.24 9.46
CA VAL A 91 -2.50 -9.43 10.15
C VAL A 91 -2.35 -8.38 11.25
N GLU A 92 -1.49 -8.69 12.21
CA GLU A 92 -1.06 -7.74 13.22
C GLU A 92 0.43 -7.45 12.99
N ILE A 93 0.78 -6.16 12.93
CA ILE A 93 2.16 -5.69 12.77
C ILE A 93 2.36 -4.64 13.86
N ASP A 94 3.32 -4.86 14.76
CA ASP A 94 3.59 -4.00 15.92
C ASP A 94 2.32 -3.62 16.72
N GLY A 95 1.46 -4.60 16.99
CA GLY A 95 0.20 -4.39 17.71
C GLY A 95 -0.90 -3.67 16.90
N CYS A 96 -0.62 -3.27 15.66
CA CYS A 96 -1.56 -2.62 14.75
C CYS A 96 -2.25 -3.62 13.83
N SER A 97 -3.58 -3.58 13.81
CA SER A 97 -4.37 -4.37 12.86
C SER A 97 -4.25 -3.78 11.45
N VAL A 98 -3.77 -4.60 10.52
CA VAL A 98 -3.65 -4.29 9.10
C VAL A 98 -4.35 -5.39 8.30
N ILE A 99 -5.05 -5.02 7.22
CA ILE A 99 -5.70 -5.97 6.32
C ILE A 99 -4.95 -5.97 5.00
N ILE A 100 -4.32 -7.09 4.66
CA ILE A 100 -3.72 -7.26 3.34
C ILE A 100 -4.83 -7.70 2.37
N THR A 101 -5.01 -6.93 1.30
CA THR A 101 -5.95 -7.24 0.22
C THR A 101 -5.17 -7.69 -1.00
N SER A 102 -5.52 -8.85 -1.56
CA SER A 102 -4.92 -9.36 -2.78
C SER A 102 -5.96 -9.55 -3.89
N TYR A 103 -5.55 -9.29 -5.13
CA TYR A 103 -6.30 -9.58 -6.34
C TYR A 103 -5.42 -10.41 -7.26
N ASP A 104 -6.00 -11.49 -7.77
CA ASP A 104 -5.40 -12.31 -8.82
C ASP A 104 -5.65 -11.71 -10.21
N MET A 105 -4.84 -12.17 -11.15
CA MET A 105 -5.07 -12.02 -12.57
C MET A 105 -4.89 -13.37 -13.24
N VAL A 106 -5.82 -13.75 -14.10
CA VAL A 106 -5.75 -14.99 -14.87
C VAL A 106 -5.22 -14.66 -16.26
N GLN A 107 -4.12 -15.31 -16.65
CA GLN A 107 -3.53 -15.20 -17.98
C GLN A 107 -3.21 -16.59 -18.51
N ASP A 108 -3.70 -16.91 -19.70
CA ASP A 108 -3.50 -18.21 -20.36
C ASP A 108 -3.88 -19.43 -19.49
N GLY A 109 -4.91 -19.27 -18.66
CA GLY A 109 -5.38 -20.31 -17.73
C GLY A 109 -4.62 -20.38 -16.41
N GLU A 110 -3.52 -19.63 -16.27
CA GLU A 110 -2.69 -19.58 -15.08
C GLU A 110 -3.03 -18.38 -14.17
N VAL A 111 -2.87 -18.57 -12.86
CA VAL A 111 -3.21 -17.57 -11.83
C VAL A 111 -1.96 -16.85 -11.35
N TYR A 112 -1.93 -15.53 -11.52
CA TYR A 112 -0.84 -14.66 -11.09
C TYR A 112 -1.31 -13.62 -10.07
N ILE A 113 -0.36 -13.03 -9.36
CA ILE A 113 -0.60 -11.87 -8.50
C ILE A 113 -0.84 -10.65 -9.37
N GLY A 114 -2.05 -10.09 -9.33
CA GLY A 114 -2.36 -8.84 -10.03
C GLY A 114 -2.00 -7.60 -9.20
N THR A 115 -2.48 -7.54 -7.96
CA THR A 115 -2.10 -6.49 -7.02
C THR A 115 -2.27 -6.97 -5.58
N VAL A 116 -1.37 -6.55 -4.69
CA VAL A 116 -1.49 -6.76 -3.25
C VAL A 116 -1.16 -5.45 -2.57
N TYR A 117 -1.96 -5.06 -1.59
CA TYR A 117 -1.76 -3.82 -0.86
C TYR A 117 -2.42 -3.87 0.53
N PRO A 118 -1.89 -3.12 1.50
CA PRO A 118 -2.47 -3.04 2.83
C PRO A 118 -3.67 -2.08 2.87
N LYS A 119 -4.60 -2.36 3.78
CA LYS A 119 -5.71 -1.50 4.21
C LYS A 119 -5.68 -1.36 5.72
N PRO A 120 -6.11 -0.21 6.27
CA PRO A 120 -6.22 -0.05 7.70
C PRO A 120 -7.21 -1.08 8.28
N GLY A 121 -6.76 -1.86 9.28
CA GLY A 121 -7.60 -2.79 10.03
C GLY A 121 -8.37 -2.09 11.15
N LYS A 122 -8.96 -2.83 12.09
CA LYS A 122 -9.68 -2.22 13.22
C LYS A 122 -8.70 -1.45 14.11
N VAL A 123 -9.12 -0.30 14.63
CA VAL A 123 -8.34 0.39 15.66
C VAL A 123 -8.31 -0.48 16.92
N THR A 124 -7.11 -0.74 17.45
CA THR A 124 -6.87 -1.54 18.65
C THR A 124 -6.10 -0.71 19.66
N ASN A 125 -6.33 -0.94 20.96
CA ASN A 125 -5.62 -0.24 22.04
C ASN A 125 -4.12 -0.51 22.02
N THR A 126 -3.71 -1.68 21.50
CA THR A 126 -2.31 -2.07 21.32
C THR A 126 -1.59 -1.19 20.30
N CYS A 127 -2.26 -0.78 19.22
CA CYS A 127 -1.67 0.06 18.17
C CYS A 127 -1.38 1.50 18.66
N SER A 128 -2.21 2.02 19.56
CA SER A 128 -2.10 3.38 20.09
C SER A 128 -1.06 3.51 21.22
N ASN A 129 -0.87 2.43 21.99
CA ASN A 129 -0.07 2.47 23.22
C ASN A 129 1.46 2.47 22.99
N PHE A 130 1.95 2.19 21.78
CA PHE A 130 3.39 2.23 21.50
C PHE A 130 3.98 3.64 21.48
N TYR A 131 3.16 4.69 21.31
CA TYR A 131 3.65 6.06 21.14
C TYR A 131 2.95 7.11 22.03
N GLY A 132 2.13 6.69 23.00
CA GLY A 132 1.54 7.57 24.03
C GLY A 132 2.51 8.08 25.11
N HIS A 133 3.81 7.77 25.01
CA HIS A 133 4.84 8.14 26.00
C HIS A 133 6.14 8.69 25.36
N GLY A 134 6.01 9.72 24.53
CA GLY A 134 7.18 10.52 24.16
C GLY A 134 6.90 11.54 23.07
N VAL A 135 6.30 12.68 23.44
CA VAL A 135 6.99 13.96 23.71
C VAL A 135 6.12 14.79 24.66
#